data_AF-A0A3A9HQV3-F1
#
_entry.id   AF-A0A3A9HQV3-F1
#
_cell.length_a   1.000
_cell.length_b   1.000
_cell.length_c   1.000
_cell.angle_alpha   90.00
_cell.angle_beta   90.00
_cell.angle_gamma   90.00
#
_symmetry.space_group_name_H-M   'P 1'
#
loop_
_entity.id
_entity.type
_entity.pdbx_description
1 polymer ?
#
loop_
_entity_poly.entity_id
_entity_poly.type
_entity_poly.pdbx_seq_one_letter_code
_entity_poly.pdbx_strand_id
1 'polypeptide(L)'
;MSFAYVGSFTAPERGGLGHGGISIFSRRGAAEWESVQVVERVNPSFLAFDRERRFLYTVQGNGCFVAAYAIDAASGTLTLLNEKHIGLYNGVSLVVDPTNRWLLVTTLNNGSGAIVSLRLASEGKIGEICDIEVPQGAHGPLESQRATQPHQVVFDPSGKHLIVPDKGLDCIHSYRLDAETGRIFMNHAFRRFR
;
A
#
# COMPACT_ATOMS: atom_id res chain seq x y z
N MET A 1 9.16 -22.53 10.70
CA MET A 1 10.01 -21.57 9.97
C MET A 1 9.28 -20.23 9.98
N SER A 2 10.00 -19.12 10.03
CA SER A 2 9.40 -17.78 9.90
C SER A 2 10.11 -17.01 8.80
N PHE A 3 9.37 -16.17 8.09
CA PHE A 3 9.91 -15.34 7.02
C PHE A 3 9.68 -13.86 7.33
N ALA A 4 10.63 -13.02 6.90
CA ALA A 4 10.53 -11.56 6.96
C ALA A 4 10.76 -10.99 5.57
N TYR A 5 9.96 -10.00 5.19
CA TYR A 5 10.03 -9.31 3.90
C TYR A 5 10.29 -7.84 4.18
N VAL A 6 11.40 -7.33 3.65
CA VAL A 6 11.90 -5.99 3.96
C VAL A 6 11.99 -5.19 2.66
N GLY A 7 11.13 -4.20 2.51
CA GLY A 7 11.23 -3.21 1.43
C GLY A 7 12.29 -2.15 1.75
N SER A 8 12.96 -1.64 0.73
CA SER A 8 13.99 -0.60 0.86
C SER A 8 13.85 0.45 -0.23
N PHE A 9 14.24 1.70 0.08
CA PHE A 9 14.50 2.68 -0.97
C PHE A 9 15.81 2.30 -1.67
N THR A 10 15.76 2.26 -3.00
CA THR A 10 16.89 1.87 -3.86
C THR A 10 17.39 3.03 -4.71
N ALA A 11 16.57 4.09 -4.88
CA ALA A 11 16.95 5.24 -5.68
C ALA A 11 17.86 6.19 -4.88
N PRO A 12 18.96 6.71 -5.48
CA PRO A 12 19.88 7.64 -4.82
C PRO A 12 19.20 8.92 -4.31
N GLU A 13 18.19 9.41 -5.04
CA GLU A 13 17.38 10.59 -4.69
C GLU A 13 16.60 10.47 -3.37
N ARG A 14 16.42 9.24 -2.86
CA ARG A 14 15.82 8.96 -1.54
C ARG A 14 16.85 8.56 -0.49
N GLY A 15 18.14 8.71 -0.78
CA GLY A 15 19.22 8.19 0.08
C GLY A 15 19.22 6.66 0.15
N GLY A 16 18.71 5.99 -0.88
CA GLY A 16 18.59 4.54 -0.92
C GLY A 16 19.95 3.85 -0.89
N LEU A 17 20.17 3.03 0.14
CA LEU A 17 21.35 2.16 0.29
C LEU A 17 21.00 0.68 0.09
N GLY A 18 19.72 0.39 -0.23
CA GLY A 18 19.22 -0.98 -0.33
C GLY A 18 19.75 -1.70 -1.57
N HIS A 19 20.37 -2.86 -1.36
CA HIS A 19 20.66 -3.80 -2.44
C HIS A 19 19.37 -4.56 -2.79
N GLY A 20 18.77 -4.22 -3.93
CA GLY A 20 17.74 -5.03 -4.60
C GLY A 20 16.35 -5.04 -3.95
N GLY A 21 15.77 -3.86 -3.70
CA GLY A 21 14.32 -3.69 -3.55
C GLY A 21 13.71 -4.35 -2.32
N ILE A 22 13.27 -5.61 -2.46
CA ILE A 22 12.69 -6.42 -1.39
C ILE A 22 13.67 -7.52 -0.99
N SER A 23 14.13 -7.52 0.25
CA SER A 23 14.94 -8.59 0.84
C SER A 23 14.08 -9.56 1.65
N ILE A 24 14.27 -10.86 1.44
CA ILE A 24 13.57 -11.93 2.13
C ILE A 24 14.55 -12.64 3.06
N PHE A 25 14.15 -12.81 4.32
CA PHE A 25 14.92 -13.52 5.33
C PHE A 25 14.11 -14.67 5.92
N SER A 26 14.80 -15.71 6.38
CA SER A 26 14.18 -16.81 7.13
C SER A 26 14.85 -17.03 8.47
N ARG A 27 14.11 -17.60 9.42
CA ARG A 27 14.66 -18.13 10.67
C ARG A 27 13.91 -19.36 11.16
N ARG A 28 14.58 -20.20 11.92
CA ARG A 28 13.97 -21.31 12.66
C ARG A 28 13.98 -21.00 14.17
N GLY A 29 12.80 -20.82 14.76
CA GLY A 29 12.68 -20.51 16.18
C GLY A 29 13.35 -19.18 16.54
N ALA A 30 14.27 -19.21 17.52
CA ALA A 30 15.04 -18.05 17.98
C ALA A 30 16.42 -17.91 17.29
N ALA A 31 16.69 -18.70 16.23
CA ALA A 31 17.92 -18.58 15.46
C ALA A 31 18.04 -17.19 14.79
N GLU A 32 19.27 -16.88 14.35
CA GLU A 32 19.55 -15.69 13.55
C GLU A 32 18.78 -15.71 12.22
N TRP A 33 18.57 -14.53 11.65
CA TRP A 33 17.92 -14.37 10.36
C TRP A 33 18.93 -14.59 9.23
N GLU A 34 18.58 -15.46 8.30
CA GLU A 34 19.40 -15.77 7.12
C GLU A 34 18.74 -15.19 5.86
N SER A 35 19.55 -14.63 4.96
CA SER A 35 19.08 -14.14 3.66
C SER A 35 18.63 -15.30 2.78
N VAL A 36 17.46 -15.16 2.15
CA VAL A 36 16.86 -16.17 1.27
C VAL A 36 16.90 -15.71 -0.18
N GLN A 37 16.44 -14.48 -0.43
CA GLN A 37 16.29 -13.92 -1.77
C GLN A 37 16.30 -12.40 -1.69
N VAL A 38 16.79 -11.77 -2.75
CA VAL A 38 16.68 -10.33 -3.00
C VAL A 38 15.94 -10.14 -4.32
N VAL A 39 14.84 -9.40 -4.30
CA VAL A 39 14.00 -9.13 -5.48
C VAL A 39 14.20 -7.69 -5.93
N GLU A 40 14.90 -7.52 -7.04
CA GLU A 40 15.13 -6.21 -7.62
C GLU A 40 13.83 -5.45 -7.87
N ARG A 41 13.72 -4.31 -7.20
CA ARG A 41 12.55 -3.45 -7.28
C ARG A 41 12.95 -2.03 -6.95
N VAL A 42 12.45 -1.07 -7.71
CA VAL A 42 12.70 0.34 -7.43
C VAL A 42 11.78 0.78 -6.28
N ASN A 43 12.36 1.22 -5.17
CA ASN A 43 11.66 1.84 -4.04
C ASN A 43 10.33 1.17 -3.61
N PRO A 44 10.29 -0.15 -3.29
CA PRO A 44 9.12 -0.76 -2.66
C PRO A 44 8.85 -0.12 -1.28
N SER A 45 8.03 0.93 -1.26
CA SER A 45 7.89 1.84 -0.11
C SER A 45 6.98 1.29 0.99
N PHE A 46 6.08 0.37 0.63
CA PHE A 46 5.19 -0.29 1.57
C PHE A 46 4.79 -1.66 1.04
N LEU A 47 4.75 -2.65 1.94
CA LEU A 47 4.39 -4.04 1.65
C LEU A 47 3.13 -4.43 2.42
N ALA A 48 2.23 -5.18 1.80
CA ALA A 48 1.17 -5.89 2.52
C ALA A 48 0.91 -7.26 1.92
N PHE A 49 0.48 -8.18 2.78
CA PHE A 49 0.02 -9.49 2.36
C PHE A 49 -1.45 -9.45 1.95
N ASP A 50 -1.85 -10.42 1.14
CA ASP A 50 -3.24 -10.84 1.12
C ASP A 50 -3.66 -11.46 2.47
N ARG A 51 -4.96 -11.71 2.65
CA ARG A 51 -5.50 -12.22 3.92
C ARG A 51 -5.02 -13.63 4.27
N GLU A 52 -4.63 -14.41 3.28
CA GLU A 52 -4.16 -15.79 3.46
C GLU A 52 -2.63 -15.92 3.44
N ARG A 53 -1.90 -14.81 3.27
CA ARG A 53 -0.43 -14.76 3.17
C ARG A 53 0.15 -15.63 2.04
N ARG A 54 -0.61 -15.78 0.96
CA ARG A 54 -0.19 -16.42 -0.30
C ARG A 54 0.42 -15.42 -1.29
N PHE A 55 0.05 -14.14 -1.16
CA PHE A 55 0.51 -13.08 -2.05
C PHE A 55 1.07 -11.89 -1.27
N LEU A 56 2.06 -11.23 -1.85
CA LEU A 56 2.63 -9.98 -1.35
C LEU A 56 2.41 -8.88 -2.39
N TYR A 57 1.94 -7.73 -1.93
CA TYR A 57 1.74 -6.54 -2.73
C TYR A 57 2.70 -5.43 -2.30
N THR A 58 3.21 -4.68 -3.26
CA THR A 58 4.03 -3.49 -2.98
C THR A 58 3.61 -2.31 -3.83
N VAL A 59 3.59 -1.13 -3.23
CA VAL A 59 3.58 0.15 -3.95
C VAL A 59 5.01 0.58 -4.25
N GLN A 60 5.14 1.47 -5.23
CA GLN A 60 6.40 2.08 -5.61
C GLN A 60 6.47 3.54 -5.14
N GLY A 61 7.45 3.85 -4.32
CA GLY A 61 7.87 5.22 -4.05
C GLY A 61 8.54 5.82 -5.30
N ASN A 62 8.27 7.09 -5.59
CA ASN A 62 8.79 7.76 -6.80
C ASN A 62 8.41 7.07 -8.14
N GLY A 63 7.30 6.32 -8.17
CA GLY A 63 6.77 5.74 -9.41
C GLY A 63 5.26 5.56 -9.33
N CYS A 64 4.69 4.96 -10.37
CA CYS A 64 3.25 4.85 -10.56
C CYS A 64 2.77 3.39 -10.58
N PHE A 65 3.56 2.45 -10.07
CA PHE A 65 3.25 1.01 -10.15
C PHE A 65 2.92 0.39 -8.79
N VAL A 66 2.05 -0.61 -8.85
CA VAL A 66 1.80 -1.58 -7.78
C VAL A 66 2.16 -2.96 -8.31
N ALA A 67 2.94 -3.73 -7.57
CA ALA A 67 3.38 -5.07 -7.95
C ALA A 67 2.71 -6.13 -7.07
N ALA A 68 2.44 -7.30 -7.65
CA ALA A 68 1.98 -8.49 -6.95
C ALA A 68 2.97 -9.64 -7.11
N TYR A 69 3.22 -10.35 -6.02
CA TYR A 69 4.10 -11.51 -5.97
C TYR A 69 3.37 -12.70 -5.36
N ALA A 70 3.60 -13.90 -5.89
CA ALA A 70 3.27 -15.16 -5.22
C ALA A 70 4.36 -15.50 -4.21
N ILE A 71 3.95 -15.99 -3.05
CA ILE A 71 4.84 -16.47 -2.00
C ILE A 71 4.91 -17.99 -2.07
N ASP A 72 6.09 -18.54 -2.25
CA ASP A 72 6.31 -19.96 -2.04
C ASP A 72 6.28 -20.27 -0.53
N ALA A 73 5.33 -21.08 -0.08
CA ALA A 73 5.12 -21.32 1.35
C ALA A 73 6.27 -22.08 2.04
N ALA A 74 7.06 -22.85 1.26
CA ALA A 74 8.14 -23.68 1.80
C ALA A 74 9.44 -22.87 1.99
N SER A 75 9.77 -22.02 1.01
CA SER A 75 11.00 -21.25 0.96
C SER A 75 10.83 -19.77 1.33
N GLY A 76 9.60 -19.26 1.33
CA GLY A 76 9.29 -17.84 1.52
C GLY A 76 9.63 -16.97 0.31
N THR A 77 10.15 -17.54 -0.78
CA THR A 77 10.58 -16.80 -1.97
C THR A 77 9.39 -16.16 -2.69
N LEU A 78 9.67 -15.06 -3.39
CA LEU A 78 8.72 -14.31 -4.17
C LEU A 78 8.90 -14.56 -5.67
N THR A 79 7.79 -14.77 -6.35
CA THR A 79 7.70 -14.79 -7.82
C THR A 79 6.77 -13.68 -8.29
N LEU A 80 7.24 -12.80 -9.18
CA LEU A 80 6.42 -11.71 -9.71
C LEU A 80 5.23 -12.29 -10.50
N LEU A 81 4.01 -11.84 -10.17
CA LEU A 81 2.79 -12.22 -10.87
C LEU A 81 2.43 -11.22 -11.95
N ASN A 82 2.33 -9.94 -11.57
CA ASN A 82 2.13 -8.83 -12.48
C ASN A 82 2.42 -7.49 -11.81
N GLU A 83 2.43 -6.44 -12.63
CA GLU A 83 2.49 -5.06 -12.21
C GLU A 83 1.32 -4.29 -12.82
N LYS A 84 0.81 -3.32 -12.08
CA LYS A 84 -0.26 -2.42 -12.52
C LYS A 84 0.22 -0.97 -12.44
N HIS A 85 0.23 -0.29 -13.57
CA HIS A 85 0.35 1.17 -13.59
C HIS A 85 -0.97 1.78 -13.11
N ILE A 86 -0.92 2.57 -12.03
CA ILE A 86 -2.12 3.16 -11.40
C ILE A 86 -2.33 4.63 -11.76
N GLY A 87 -1.47 5.21 -12.61
CA GLY A 87 -1.61 6.60 -13.09
C GLY A 87 -1.31 7.68 -12.05
N LEU A 88 -0.98 7.28 -10.83
CA LEU A 88 -0.77 8.16 -9.68
C LEU A 88 0.60 7.90 -9.07
N TYR A 89 1.38 8.97 -8.95
CA TYR A 89 2.77 8.92 -8.53
C TYR A 89 2.91 8.75 -7.02
N ASN A 90 4.00 8.09 -6.61
CA ASN A 90 4.45 7.96 -5.24
C ASN A 90 3.41 7.29 -4.32
N GLY A 91 3.24 5.98 -4.50
CA GLY A 91 2.46 5.15 -3.57
C GLY A 91 3.14 5.05 -2.21
N VAL A 92 2.38 5.19 -1.13
CA VAL A 92 2.92 5.28 0.24
C VAL A 92 2.34 4.25 1.21
N SER A 93 1.16 3.72 0.93
CA SER A 93 0.54 2.65 1.72
C SER A 93 -0.41 1.83 0.87
N LEU A 94 -0.63 0.58 1.26
CA LEU A 94 -1.63 -0.28 0.67
C LEU A 94 -2.20 -1.26 1.69
N VAL A 95 -3.45 -1.69 1.47
CA VAL A 95 -4.12 -2.70 2.30
C VAL A 95 -5.09 -3.53 1.46
N VAL A 96 -5.15 -4.83 1.74
CA VAL A 96 -6.14 -5.73 1.14
C VAL A 96 -7.41 -5.73 1.98
N ASP A 97 -8.58 -5.73 1.36
CA ASP A 97 -9.85 -5.73 2.07
C ASP A 97 -10.13 -7.04 2.84
N PRO A 98 -11.10 -7.05 3.77
CA PRO A 98 -11.43 -8.25 4.53
C PRO A 98 -11.89 -9.44 3.68
N THR A 99 -12.42 -9.20 2.47
CA THR A 99 -12.88 -10.26 1.56
C THR A 99 -11.78 -10.79 0.63
N ASN A 100 -10.58 -10.22 0.68
CA ASN A 100 -9.44 -10.57 -0.18
C ASN A 100 -9.69 -10.31 -1.69
N ARG A 101 -10.60 -9.39 -2.03
CA ARG A 101 -11.02 -9.09 -3.41
C ARG A 101 -10.59 -7.69 -3.89
N TRP A 102 -10.19 -6.82 -2.98
CA TRP A 102 -9.87 -5.43 -3.25
C TRP A 102 -8.55 -5.04 -2.61
N LEU A 103 -7.74 -4.31 -3.36
CA LEU A 103 -6.52 -3.68 -2.87
C LEU A 103 -6.70 -2.16 -2.89
N LEU A 104 -6.50 -1.54 -1.74
CA LEU A 104 -6.60 -0.09 -1.57
C LEU A 104 -5.20 0.48 -1.46
N VAL A 105 -4.92 1.55 -2.18
CA VAL A 105 -3.60 2.19 -2.25
C VAL A 105 -3.75 3.67 -1.97
N THR A 106 -2.87 4.25 -1.15
CA THR A 106 -2.75 5.71 -1.06
C THR A 106 -1.51 6.23 -1.76
N THR A 107 -1.64 7.40 -2.38
CA THR A 107 -0.59 8.06 -3.15
C THR A 107 -0.43 9.52 -2.71
N LEU A 108 0.76 10.09 -2.91
CA LEU A 108 1.03 11.52 -2.68
C LEU A 108 1.42 12.20 -4.01
N ASN A 109 0.59 12.03 -5.04
CA ASN A 109 0.84 12.34 -6.45
C ASN A 109 1.15 13.82 -6.75
N ASN A 110 2.37 14.27 -6.41
CA ASN A 110 3.03 15.54 -6.75
C ASN A 110 2.09 16.76 -6.91
N GLY A 111 1.25 17.01 -5.89
CA GLY A 111 0.31 18.13 -5.91
C GLY A 111 -1.12 17.77 -5.50
N SER A 112 -1.49 16.49 -5.50
CA SER A 112 -2.71 16.00 -4.83
C SER A 112 -2.65 14.49 -4.65
N GLY A 113 -2.74 14.01 -3.41
CA GLY A 113 -2.85 12.58 -3.14
C GLY A 113 -4.23 12.00 -3.41
N ALA A 114 -4.32 10.68 -3.43
CA ALA A 114 -5.57 9.96 -3.69
C ALA A 114 -5.59 8.59 -2.99
N ILE A 115 -6.79 8.00 -2.92
CA ILE A 115 -7.03 6.60 -2.55
C ILE A 115 -7.49 5.87 -3.82
N VAL A 116 -6.80 4.81 -4.19
CA VAL A 116 -7.08 4.01 -5.38
C VAL A 116 -7.63 2.66 -4.94
N SER A 117 -8.73 2.22 -5.56
CA SER A 117 -9.27 0.87 -5.39
C SER A 117 -8.94 0.02 -6.61
N LEU A 118 -8.37 -1.16 -6.38
CA LEU A 118 -7.98 -2.12 -7.40
C LEU A 118 -8.67 -3.45 -7.15
N ARG A 119 -9.21 -4.07 -8.21
CA ARG A 119 -9.73 -5.43 -8.12
C ARG A 119 -8.57 -6.43 -8.00
N LEU A 120 -8.69 -7.41 -7.12
CA LEU A 120 -7.78 -8.57 -7.04
C LEU A 120 -8.43 -9.79 -7.71
N ALA A 121 -7.63 -10.51 -8.48
CA ALA A 121 -7.99 -11.85 -8.98
C ALA A 121 -7.71 -12.91 -7.91
N SER A 122 -8.40 -14.05 -7.98
CA SER A 122 -8.21 -15.19 -7.05
C SER A 122 -6.79 -15.78 -7.08
N GLU A 123 -6.07 -15.59 -8.19
CA GLU A 123 -4.66 -15.97 -8.37
C GLU A 123 -3.69 -14.91 -7.84
N GLY A 124 -4.19 -13.88 -7.14
CA GLY A 124 -3.38 -12.84 -6.51
C GLY A 124 -2.99 -11.69 -7.44
N LYS A 125 -3.25 -11.79 -8.75
CA LYS A 125 -2.95 -10.71 -9.72
C LYS A 125 -3.78 -9.45 -9.45
N ILE A 126 -3.14 -8.30 -9.67
CA ILE A 126 -3.81 -6.99 -9.64
C ILE A 126 -4.56 -6.77 -10.95
N GLY A 127 -5.86 -6.52 -10.87
CA GLY A 127 -6.77 -6.31 -11.98
C GLY A 127 -6.97 -4.83 -12.33
N GLU A 128 -8.23 -4.45 -12.53
CA GLU A 128 -8.62 -3.11 -12.96
C GLU A 128 -8.59 -2.09 -11.80
N ILE A 129 -8.43 -0.82 -12.16
CA ILE A 129 -8.67 0.30 -11.25
C ILE A 129 -10.19 0.51 -11.25
N CYS A 130 -10.80 0.38 -10.08
CA CYS A 130 -12.26 0.47 -9.94
C CYS A 130 -12.71 1.82 -9.43
N ASP A 131 -11.85 2.52 -8.68
CA ASP A 131 -12.12 3.89 -8.24
C ASP A 131 -10.84 4.66 -7.91
N ILE A 132 -10.92 5.98 -8.01
CA ILE A 132 -9.90 6.92 -7.56
C ILE A 132 -10.60 8.02 -6.78
N GLU A 133 -10.47 8.00 -5.46
CA GLU A 133 -11.04 9.00 -4.56
C GLU A 133 -9.98 10.01 -4.16
N VAL A 134 -10.26 11.30 -4.33
CA VAL A 134 -9.37 12.40 -3.93
C VAL A 134 -9.96 13.06 -2.69
N PRO A 135 -9.39 12.84 -1.49
CA PRO A 135 -9.94 13.41 -0.26
C PRO A 135 -10.06 14.93 -0.33
N GLN A 136 -11.20 15.44 0.13
CA GLN A 136 -11.51 16.87 0.15
C GLN A 136 -11.56 17.42 1.58
N GLY A 137 -11.21 18.70 1.74
CA GLY A 137 -11.35 19.39 3.02
C GLY A 137 -10.42 20.60 3.15
N ALA A 138 -10.49 21.27 4.30
CA ALA A 138 -9.59 22.36 4.61
C ALA A 138 -8.16 21.86 4.84
N HIS A 139 -7.20 22.60 4.28
CA HIS A 139 -5.77 22.40 4.47
C HIS A 139 -5.35 22.64 5.93
N GLY A 140 -4.32 21.92 6.37
CA GLY A 140 -3.64 22.22 7.62
C GLY A 140 -2.86 23.56 7.56
N PRO A 141 -2.35 24.07 8.68
CA PRO A 141 -1.75 25.39 8.79
C PRO A 141 -0.31 25.48 8.24
N LEU A 142 0.33 24.35 7.92
CA LEU A 142 1.73 24.32 7.48
C LEU A 142 1.84 24.58 5.98
N GLU A 143 2.97 25.16 5.59
CA GLU A 143 3.26 25.45 4.18
C GLU A 143 3.28 24.20 3.28
N SER A 144 3.67 23.04 3.83
CA SER A 144 3.71 21.76 3.12
C SER A 144 2.33 21.13 2.91
N GLN A 145 1.26 21.70 3.46
CA GLN A 145 -0.09 21.14 3.49
C GLN A 145 -1.02 21.74 2.42
N ARG A 146 -0.47 22.13 1.26
CA ARG A 146 -1.25 22.78 0.18
C ARG A 146 -2.16 21.85 -0.62
N ALA A 147 -2.18 20.56 -0.30
CA ALA A 147 -2.96 19.54 -0.99
C ALA A 147 -3.26 18.37 -0.05
N THR A 148 -4.29 17.57 -0.39
CA THR A 148 -4.57 16.29 0.28
C THR A 148 -3.38 15.36 0.18
N GLN A 149 -3.05 14.71 1.29
CA GLN A 149 -1.93 13.80 1.43
C GLN A 149 -2.34 12.59 2.30
N PRO A 150 -3.21 11.70 1.78
CA PRO A 150 -3.61 10.49 2.47
C PRO A 150 -2.39 9.59 2.62
N HIS A 151 -1.91 9.43 3.85
CA HIS A 151 -0.61 8.80 4.08
C HIS A 151 -0.69 7.31 4.36
N GLN A 152 -1.86 6.86 4.79
CA GLN A 152 -2.12 5.48 5.15
C GLN A 152 -3.58 5.15 4.86
N VAL A 153 -3.85 3.90 4.53
CA VAL A 153 -5.20 3.35 4.48
C VAL A 153 -5.23 2.05 5.26
N VAL A 154 -6.18 1.94 6.19
CA VAL A 154 -6.42 0.72 6.96
C VAL A 154 -7.91 0.46 7.09
N PHE A 155 -8.29 -0.79 7.29
CA PHE A 155 -9.64 -1.12 7.73
C PHE A 155 -9.74 -1.03 9.25
N ASP A 156 -10.87 -0.55 9.75
CA ASP A 156 -11.21 -0.67 11.17
C ASP A 156 -11.35 -2.15 11.58
N PRO A 157 -11.36 -2.47 12.89
CA PRO A 157 -11.46 -3.85 13.37
C PRO A 157 -12.71 -4.61 12.88
N SER A 158 -13.81 -3.90 12.58
CA SER A 158 -15.02 -4.54 12.02
C SER A 158 -14.91 -4.81 10.52
N GLY A 159 -13.93 -4.23 9.83
CA GLY A 159 -13.73 -4.35 8.39
C GLY A 159 -14.72 -3.54 7.53
N LYS A 160 -15.54 -2.68 8.14
CA LYS A 160 -16.62 -1.95 7.45
C LYS A 160 -16.19 -0.56 7.00
N HIS A 161 -15.20 0.02 7.68
CA HIS A 161 -14.73 1.37 7.45
C HIS A 161 -13.26 1.38 7.07
N LEU A 162 -12.95 2.17 6.05
CA LEU A 162 -11.57 2.56 5.72
C LEU A 162 -11.23 3.81 6.53
N ILE A 163 -10.10 3.78 7.22
CA ILE A 163 -9.58 4.90 8.00
C ILE A 163 -8.33 5.43 7.32
N VAL A 164 -8.35 6.72 6.98
CA VAL A 164 -7.33 7.36 6.16
C VAL A 164 -6.87 8.66 6.82
N PRO A 165 -5.75 8.64 7.56
CA PRO A 165 -5.09 9.85 8.03
C PRO A 165 -4.56 10.66 6.86
N ASP A 166 -4.96 11.93 6.79
CA ASP A 166 -4.51 12.87 5.78
C ASP A 166 -3.65 13.95 6.43
N LYS A 167 -2.34 13.90 6.17
CA LYS A 167 -1.39 14.87 6.73
C LYS A 167 -1.44 16.23 6.05
N GLY A 168 -2.10 16.36 4.91
CA GLY A 168 -2.30 17.62 4.19
C GLY A 168 -3.55 18.36 4.65
N LEU A 169 -4.56 17.62 5.11
CA LEU A 169 -5.84 18.18 5.55
C LEU A 169 -5.99 18.24 7.09
N ASP A 170 -5.00 17.77 7.85
CA ASP A 170 -5.03 17.67 9.33
C ASP A 170 -6.29 17.00 9.84
N CYS A 171 -6.67 15.89 9.21
CA CYS A 171 -7.87 15.15 9.58
C CYS A 171 -7.71 13.64 9.34
N ILE A 172 -8.62 12.88 9.95
CA ILE A 172 -8.75 11.44 9.68
C ILE A 172 -10.07 11.25 8.96
N HIS A 173 -10.00 10.78 7.72
CA HIS A 173 -11.20 10.42 6.98
C HIS A 173 -11.65 9.01 7.32
N SER A 174 -12.97 8.81 7.38
CA SER A 174 -13.62 7.51 7.32
C SER A 174 -14.34 7.36 5.99
N TYR A 175 -14.08 6.26 5.29
CA TYR A 175 -14.79 5.87 4.08
C TYR A 175 -15.44 4.51 4.24
N ARG A 176 -16.32 4.15 3.30
CA ARG A 176 -16.81 2.80 3.08
C ARG A 176 -16.41 2.35 1.68
N LEU A 177 -16.02 1.07 1.56
CA LEU A 177 -15.83 0.42 0.28
C LEU A 177 -17.14 -0.29 -0.13
N ASP A 178 -17.58 -0.09 -1.35
CA ASP A 178 -18.64 -0.89 -1.93
C ASP A 178 -18.10 -2.27 -2.32
N ALA A 179 -18.66 -3.32 -1.72
CA ALA A 179 -18.10 -4.67 -1.82
C ALA A 179 -18.24 -5.29 -3.22
N GLU A 180 -19.17 -4.79 -4.04
CA GLU A 180 -19.47 -5.31 -5.37
C GLU A 180 -18.69 -4.57 -6.46
N THR A 181 -18.67 -3.24 -6.38
CA THR A 181 -18.08 -2.37 -7.40
C THR A 181 -16.67 -1.90 -7.07
N GLY A 182 -16.25 -1.96 -5.80
CA GLY A 182 -14.97 -1.43 -5.36
C GLY A 182 -14.93 0.09 -5.24
N ARG A 183 -16.07 0.77 -5.36
CA ARG A 183 -16.17 2.24 -5.22
C ARG A 183 -15.98 2.69 -3.77
N ILE A 184 -15.32 3.82 -3.58
CA ILE A 184 -15.00 4.40 -2.28
C ILE A 184 -15.98 5.55 -2.02
N PHE A 185 -16.59 5.55 -0.84
CA PHE A 185 -17.54 6.59 -0.44
C PHE A 185 -17.12 7.22 0.89
N MET A 186 -16.99 8.54 0.92
CA MET A 186 -16.70 9.27 2.15
C MET A 186 -17.88 9.17 3.13
N ASN A 187 -17.61 8.77 4.36
CA ASN A 187 -18.59 8.81 5.45
C ASN A 187 -18.42 10.07 6.31
N HIS A 188 -17.18 10.34 6.75
CA HIS A 188 -16.90 11.40 7.71
C HIS A 188 -15.44 11.86 7.65
N ALA A 189 -15.17 13.07 8.14
CA ALA A 189 -13.81 13.58 8.37
C ALA A 189 -13.69 14.05 9.81
N PHE A 190 -12.95 13.29 10.64
CA PHE A 190 -12.68 13.64 12.02
C PHE A 190 -11.60 14.73 12.07
N ARG A 191 -11.95 15.89 12.63
CA ARG A 191 -11.05 17.01 12.86
C ARG A 191 -11.03 17.34 14.34
N ARG A 192 -9.88 17.75 14.85
CA ARG A 192 -9.83 18.36 16.18
C ARG A 192 -10.44 19.76 16.06
N PHE A 193 -11.56 20.01 16.73
CA PHE A 193 -12.05 21.36 16.92
C PHE A 193 -10.95 22.15 17.65
N ARG A 194 -10.46 23.22 17.02
CA ARG A 194 -9.62 24.21 17.68
C ARG A 194 -10.49 25.18 18.45
#